data_AF-A0AAV8XCM7-F1
#
_entry.id   AF-A0AAV8XCM7-F1
#
_cell.length_a   1.000
_cell.length_b   1.000
_cell.length_c   1.000
_cell.angle_alpha   90.00
_cell.angle_beta   90.00
_cell.angle_gamma   90.00
#
_symmetry.space_group_name_H-M   'P 1'
#
loop_
_entity.id
_entity.type
_entity.pdbx_description
1 polymer ?
#
loop_
_entity_poly.entity_id
_entity_poly.type
_entity_poly.pdbx_seq_one_letter_code
_entity_poly.pdbx_strand_id
1 'polypeptide(L)'
;MAYLRCYSDNAKVATATPTPAPTRISNVLDYDETNCVDEPGAVSVVLKKGTKHAHKAIRSSKTSNAVMFATSGDSKLLLSYIVYKAKHLYEGWTEGGIEGTKYNQTHSGWFDFTIFEDWFNSVALPYFKKLGHKVLIGNNSYSHITESVIAKCEENDIRCVCCVLQTRLT
;
A
#
# COMPACT_ATOMS: atom_id res chain seq x y z
N MET A 1 -21.88 -8.64 -0.57
CA MET A 1 -22.75 -7.44 -0.63
C MET A 1 -22.01 -6.12 -0.32
N ALA A 2 -20.92 -6.12 0.48
CA ALA A 2 -20.15 -4.90 0.81
C ALA A 2 -19.41 -4.22 -0.37
N TYR A 3 -18.84 -5.00 -1.29
CA TYR A 3 -18.08 -4.48 -2.45
C TYR A 3 -18.92 -3.56 -3.36
N LEU A 4 -20.16 -3.97 -3.66
CA LEU A 4 -21.10 -3.18 -4.45
C LEU A 4 -21.56 -1.92 -3.72
N ARG A 5 -21.64 -1.95 -2.39
CA ARG A 5 -22.03 -0.81 -1.55
C ARG A 5 -20.96 0.25 -1.52
N CYS A 6 -19.68 -0.13 -1.38
CA CYS A 6 -18.56 0.80 -1.51
C CYS A 6 -18.50 1.44 -2.91
N TYR A 7 -18.73 0.68 -3.98
CA TYR A 7 -18.74 1.22 -5.36
C TYR A 7 -19.97 2.10 -5.65
N SER A 8 -21.17 1.70 -5.21
CA SER A 8 -22.41 2.44 -5.43
C SER A 8 -22.49 3.69 -4.56
N ASP A 9 -21.98 3.62 -3.34
CA ASP A 9 -21.97 4.74 -2.42
C ASP A 9 -20.82 5.68 -2.74
N ASN A 10 -19.66 5.22 -3.23
CA ASN A 10 -18.63 6.14 -3.78
C ASN A 10 -19.13 6.91 -5.02
N ALA A 11 -19.94 6.29 -5.88
CA ALA A 11 -20.57 6.96 -7.02
C ALA A 11 -21.68 7.96 -6.60
N LYS A 12 -22.40 7.68 -5.51
CA LYS A 12 -23.45 8.56 -4.96
C LYS A 12 -22.91 9.65 -4.02
N VAL A 13 -21.84 9.38 -3.28
CA VAL A 13 -21.15 10.32 -2.38
C VAL A 13 -20.42 11.40 -3.18
N ALA A 14 -20.03 11.11 -4.43
CA ALA A 14 -19.54 12.12 -5.37
C ALA A 14 -20.64 13.10 -5.83
N THR A 15 -21.93 12.77 -5.70
CA THR A 15 -23.04 13.53 -6.31
C THR A 15 -24.09 14.06 -5.34
N ALA A 16 -24.07 13.71 -4.05
CA ALA A 16 -25.17 14.05 -3.13
C ALA A 16 -24.77 14.44 -1.69
N THR A 17 -23.59 15.05 -1.46
CA THR A 17 -23.31 15.69 -0.17
C THR A 17 -23.24 17.22 -0.33
N PRO A 18 -23.81 18.00 0.62
CA PRO A 18 -23.62 19.44 0.65
C PRO A 18 -22.11 19.70 0.71
N THR A 19 -21.64 20.71 -0.01
CA THR A 19 -20.21 21.03 -0.15
C THR A 19 -19.51 20.88 1.20
N PRO A 20 -18.66 19.85 1.40
CA PRO A 20 -18.07 19.61 2.71
C PRO A 20 -17.22 20.81 3.09
N ALA A 21 -17.17 21.13 4.38
CA ALA A 21 -16.27 22.14 4.90
C ALA A 21 -14.86 21.90 4.34
N PRO A 22 -14.10 22.96 3.98
CA PRO A 22 -12.81 22.81 3.32
C PRO A 22 -11.88 21.94 4.17
N THR A 23 -11.63 20.72 3.69
CA THR A 23 -10.68 19.81 4.33
C THR A 23 -9.28 20.40 4.20
N ARG A 24 -8.56 20.52 5.32
CA ARG A 24 -7.15 20.91 5.27
C ARG A 24 -6.38 19.86 4.49
N ILE A 25 -5.47 20.29 3.63
CA ILE A 25 -4.65 19.41 2.81
C ILE A 25 -3.86 18.41 3.69
N SER A 26 -3.46 18.83 4.90
CA SER A 26 -2.83 17.98 5.92
C SER A 26 -3.71 16.84 6.45
N ASN A 27 -5.01 16.81 6.14
CA ASN A 27 -5.92 15.77 6.60
C ASN A 27 -6.32 14.80 5.49
N VAL A 28 -5.76 14.99 4.31
CA VAL A 28 -5.85 14.04 3.20
C VAL A 28 -4.64 13.14 3.31
N LEU A 29 -4.87 11.83 3.41
CA LEU A 29 -3.84 10.81 3.39
C LEU A 29 -3.96 10.03 2.08
N ASP A 30 -2.92 10.05 1.27
CA ASP A 30 -2.78 9.22 0.07
C ASP A 30 -1.90 8.03 0.38
N TYR A 31 -2.28 6.83 -0.09
CA TYR A 31 -1.47 5.63 0.08
C TYR A 31 -1.40 4.82 -1.21
N ASP A 32 -0.27 4.15 -1.40
CA ASP A 32 -0.09 3.23 -2.51
C ASP A 32 0.86 2.09 -2.15
N GLU A 33 0.72 1.00 -2.90
CA GLU A 33 1.53 -0.21 -2.77
C GLU A 33 2.53 -0.31 -3.91
N THR A 34 3.80 -0.48 -3.57
CA THR A 34 4.84 -0.77 -4.55
C THR A 34 5.50 -2.10 -4.25
N ASN A 35 5.96 -2.78 -5.29
CA ASN A 35 6.68 -4.04 -5.16
C ASN A 35 8.15 -3.85 -5.52
N CYS A 36 9.02 -4.24 -4.61
CA CYS A 36 10.47 -4.25 -4.79
C CYS A 36 10.92 -5.68 -5.05
N VAL A 37 11.39 -5.94 -6.28
CA VAL A 37 11.83 -7.26 -6.70
C VAL A 37 13.35 -7.28 -6.82
N ASP A 38 13.98 -8.18 -6.09
CA ASP A 38 15.38 -8.54 -6.30
C ASP A 38 15.42 -9.69 -7.33
N GLU A 39 15.76 -9.35 -8.57
CA GLU A 39 15.96 -10.31 -9.66
C GLU A 39 17.45 -10.41 -10.04
N PRO A 40 18.28 -11.10 -9.25
CA PRO A 40 19.68 -11.29 -9.61
C PRO A 40 19.85 -12.09 -10.91
N GLY A 41 18.77 -12.71 -11.40
CA GLY A 41 18.64 -13.45 -12.67
C GLY A 41 18.67 -12.59 -13.94
N ALA A 42 18.22 -11.34 -13.90
CA ALA A 42 18.16 -10.48 -15.07
C ALA A 42 19.53 -9.80 -15.32
N VAL A 43 20.30 -10.30 -16.30
CA VAL A 43 21.53 -9.61 -16.73
C VAL A 43 21.65 -9.58 -18.24
N SER A 44 21.89 -8.40 -18.78
CA SER A 44 22.57 -8.24 -20.06
C SER A 44 24.07 -8.17 -19.78
N VAL A 45 24.84 -9.02 -20.41
CA VAL A 45 26.31 -9.05 -20.24
C VAL A 45 26.97 -8.70 -21.57
N VAL A 46 27.96 -7.81 -21.53
CA VAL A 46 28.80 -7.50 -22.69
C VAL A 46 29.95 -8.49 -22.70
N LEU A 47 30.05 -9.26 -23.79
CA LEU A 47 31.07 -10.28 -23.96
C LEU A 47 31.91 -9.98 -25.20
N LYS A 48 33.16 -10.48 -25.22
CA LYS A 48 34.00 -10.39 -26.41
C LYS A 48 33.36 -11.19 -27.55
N LYS A 49 33.34 -10.61 -28.76
CA LYS A 49 32.89 -11.28 -29.99
C LYS A 49 33.61 -12.62 -30.15
N GLY A 50 32.85 -13.71 -30.24
CA GLY A 50 33.38 -15.09 -30.34
C GLY A 50 33.35 -15.90 -29.04
N THR A 51 32.89 -15.33 -27.92
CA THR A 51 32.67 -16.08 -26.67
C THR A 51 31.51 -17.08 -26.85
N LYS A 52 31.80 -18.38 -26.81
CA LYS A 52 30.80 -19.46 -27.02
C LYS A 52 30.07 -19.87 -25.74
N HIS A 53 30.71 -19.76 -24.59
CA HIS A 53 30.17 -20.18 -23.30
C HIS A 53 30.36 -19.07 -22.27
N ALA A 54 29.24 -18.50 -21.83
CA ALA A 54 29.20 -17.60 -20.69
C ALA A 54 28.43 -18.30 -19.57
N HIS A 55 29.05 -18.42 -18.40
CA HIS A 55 28.42 -19.01 -17.22
C HIS A 55 28.09 -17.91 -16.22
N LYS A 56 26.87 -17.96 -15.71
CA LYS A 56 26.40 -17.07 -14.65
C LYS A 56 26.26 -17.88 -13.37
N ALA A 57 27.04 -17.53 -12.35
CA ALA A 57 26.88 -18.10 -11.01
C ALA A 57 25.97 -17.18 -10.19
N ILE A 58 24.75 -17.61 -9.90
CA ILE A 58 23.81 -16.91 -9.01
C ILE A 58 23.61 -17.77 -7.77
N ARG A 59 23.83 -17.21 -6.59
CA ARG A 59 23.63 -17.88 -5.29
C ARG A 59 22.37 -17.41 -4.55
N SER A 60 21.57 -16.55 -5.18
CA SER A 60 20.35 -15.94 -4.64
C SER A 60 19.15 -16.27 -5.54
N SER A 61 17.98 -16.51 -4.93
CA SER A 61 16.71 -16.68 -5.64
C SER A 61 15.99 -15.34 -5.76
N LYS A 62 15.10 -15.22 -6.76
CA LYS A 62 14.23 -14.05 -6.92
C LYS A 62 13.40 -13.84 -5.64
N THR A 63 13.55 -12.68 -5.01
CA THR A 63 12.72 -12.26 -3.88
C THR A 63 11.91 -11.02 -4.25
N SER A 64 10.76 -10.84 -3.61
CA SER A 64 9.80 -9.79 -3.93
C SER A 64 9.15 -9.37 -2.62
N ASN A 65 9.28 -8.09 -2.27
CA ASN A 65 8.72 -7.53 -1.05
C ASN A 65 7.82 -6.37 -1.44
N ALA A 66 6.60 -6.35 -0.90
CA ALA A 66 5.70 -5.23 -1.08
C ALA A 66 5.93 -4.19 0.03
N VAL A 67 5.89 -2.92 -0.34
CA VAL A 67 5.98 -1.80 0.59
C VAL A 67 4.79 -0.89 0.36
N MET A 68 4.10 -0.56 1.44
CA MET A 68 3.06 0.46 1.42
C MET A 68 3.60 1.76 1.98
N PHE A 69 3.41 2.81 1.20
CA PHE A 69 3.71 4.18 1.59
C PHE A 69 2.41 4.94 1.78
N ALA A 70 2.40 5.85 2.75
CA ALA A 70 1.29 6.77 2.94
C ALA A 70 1.83 8.17 3.22
N THR A 71 1.28 9.16 2.53
CA THR A 71 1.70 10.56 2.64
C THR A 71 0.49 11.44 2.88
N SER A 72 0.64 12.40 3.79
CA SER A 72 -0.33 13.47 3.92
C SER A 72 -0.17 14.48 2.79
N GLY A 73 -1.23 15.22 2.47
CA GLY A 73 -1.14 16.30 1.49
C GLY A 73 -0.16 17.43 1.89
N ASP A 74 0.22 17.54 3.17
CA ASP A 74 1.33 18.42 3.60
C ASP A 74 2.72 17.80 3.42
N SER A 75 2.81 16.71 2.65
CA SER A 75 4.02 15.94 2.35
C SER A 75 4.65 15.25 3.57
N LYS A 76 3.92 15.08 4.67
CA LYS A 76 4.37 14.21 5.77
C LYS A 76 4.22 12.74 5.38
N LEU A 77 5.35 12.07 5.25
CA LEU A 77 5.42 10.62 5.08
C LEU A 77 5.08 9.93 6.41
N LEU A 78 4.11 9.01 6.37
CA LEU A 78 3.82 8.12 7.50
C LEU A 78 4.79 6.94 7.48
N LEU A 79 4.82 6.22 8.60
CA LEU A 79 5.65 5.02 8.76
C LEU A 79 5.34 4.01 7.65
N SER A 80 6.39 3.56 6.95
CA SER A 80 6.26 2.54 5.92
C SER A 80 5.82 1.21 6.52
N TYR A 81 5.12 0.42 5.71
CA TYR A 81 4.70 -0.93 6.07
C TYR A 81 5.26 -1.91 5.04
N ILE A 82 6.13 -2.82 5.48
CA ILE A 82 6.89 -3.72 4.63
C ILE A 82 6.37 -5.15 4.81
N VAL A 83 6.08 -5.81 3.69
CA VAL A 83 5.58 -7.18 3.64
C VAL A 83 6.59 -8.05 2.90
N TYR A 84 7.18 -8.99 3.63
CA TYR A 84 8.11 -9.97 3.07
C TYR A 84 7.37 -11.18 2.50
N LYS A 85 7.87 -11.70 1.37
CA LYS A 85 7.44 -13.01 0.87
C LYS A 85 8.07 -14.14 1.68
N ALA A 86 7.41 -14.58 2.74
CA ALA A 86 7.94 -15.60 3.64
C ALA A 86 6.84 -16.35 4.41
N LYS A 87 7.23 -17.47 5.03
CA LYS A 87 6.37 -18.20 5.99
C LYS A 87 6.47 -17.62 7.41
N HIS A 88 7.64 -17.10 7.76
CA HIS A 88 7.93 -16.54 9.08
C HIS A 88 8.72 -15.24 8.88
N LEU A 89 8.45 -14.26 9.74
CA LEU A 89 9.27 -13.07 9.89
C LEU A 89 10.38 -13.35 10.90
N TYR A 90 11.61 -13.05 10.54
CA TYR A 90 12.77 -13.21 11.41
C TYR A 90 13.23 -11.84 11.90
N GLU A 91 13.65 -11.75 13.17
CA GLU A 91 14.06 -10.50 13.81
C GLU A 91 15.19 -9.80 13.03
N GLY A 92 16.16 -10.56 12.53
CA GLY A 92 17.27 -10.02 11.72
C GLY A 92 16.85 -9.32 10.43
N TRP A 93 15.60 -9.44 9.97
CA TRP A 93 15.09 -8.75 8.78
C TRP A 93 14.54 -7.35 9.07
N THR A 94 14.37 -7.00 10.35
CA THR A 94 13.90 -5.68 10.78
C THR A 94 15.05 -4.84 11.36
N GLU A 95 16.21 -5.45 11.59
CA GLU A 95 17.42 -4.79 12.06
C GLU A 95 17.93 -3.75 11.05
N GLY A 96 18.28 -2.55 11.54
CA GLY A 96 18.76 -1.45 10.70
C GLY A 96 17.68 -0.78 9.84
N GLY A 97 16.40 -1.14 10.05
CA GLY A 97 15.25 -0.51 9.40
C GLY A 97 15.02 0.94 9.82
N ILE A 98 14.15 1.65 9.08
CA ILE A 98 13.71 2.98 9.46
C ILE A 98 12.89 2.89 10.76
N GLU A 99 13.14 3.80 11.69
CA GLU A 99 12.45 3.81 12.98
C GLU A 99 10.93 3.93 12.80
N GLY A 100 10.19 3.05 13.48
CA GLY A 100 8.74 2.99 13.43
C GLY A 100 8.16 2.24 12.22
N THR A 101 8.98 1.82 11.25
CA THR A 101 8.51 0.94 10.16
C THR A 101 7.90 -0.34 10.72
N LYS A 102 6.77 -0.73 10.14
CA LYS A 102 6.09 -1.98 10.46
C LYS A 102 6.50 -3.05 9.46
N TYR A 103 6.67 -4.26 9.97
CA TYR A 103 7.10 -5.41 9.18
C TYR A 103 6.12 -6.55 9.36
N ASN A 104 5.77 -7.20 8.26
CA ASN A 104 4.92 -8.37 8.24
C ASN A 104 5.36 -9.31 7.10
N GLN A 105 4.64 -10.42 6.94
CA GLN A 105 4.95 -11.44 5.96
C GLN A 105 3.69 -12.06 5.38
N THR A 106 3.73 -12.39 4.10
CA THR A 106 2.72 -13.22 3.45
C THR A 106 3.37 -14.26 2.56
N HIS A 107 2.66 -15.34 2.28
CA HIS A 107 3.14 -16.37 1.34
C HIS A 107 3.34 -15.83 -0.08
N SER A 108 2.52 -14.87 -0.50
CA SER A 108 2.57 -14.26 -1.83
C SER A 108 3.63 -13.16 -1.93
N GLY A 109 3.95 -12.48 -0.82
CA GLY A 109 4.72 -11.23 -0.80
C GLY A 109 3.87 -9.99 -1.12
N TRP A 110 2.56 -10.17 -1.25
CA TRP A 110 1.60 -9.09 -1.54
C TRP A 110 0.69 -8.84 -0.34
N PHE A 111 0.05 -7.69 -0.34
CA PHE A 111 -0.99 -7.35 0.62
C PHE A 111 -2.24 -8.19 0.36
N ASP A 112 -2.76 -8.80 1.43
CA ASP A 112 -4.09 -9.38 1.48
C ASP A 112 -4.98 -8.53 2.40
N PHE A 113 -6.23 -8.94 2.56
CA PHE A 113 -7.19 -8.26 3.44
C PHE A 113 -6.68 -8.11 4.88
N THR A 114 -6.02 -9.13 5.41
CA THR A 114 -5.57 -9.15 6.81
C THR A 114 -4.41 -8.19 7.04
N ILE A 115 -3.47 -8.16 6.10
CA ILE A 115 -2.33 -7.24 6.12
C ILE A 115 -2.81 -5.80 5.92
N PHE A 116 -3.74 -5.58 4.98
CA PHE A 116 -4.30 -4.25 4.77
C PHE A 116 -5.04 -3.74 6.01
N GLU A 117 -5.85 -4.58 6.65
CA GLU A 117 -6.51 -4.24 7.90
C GLU A 117 -5.51 -3.91 9.01
N ASP A 118 -4.44 -4.69 9.15
CA ASP A 118 -3.40 -4.42 10.13
C ASP A 118 -2.69 -3.09 9.86
N TRP A 119 -2.35 -2.81 8.60
CA TRP A 119 -1.81 -1.51 8.20
C TRP A 119 -2.76 -0.37 8.55
N PHE A 120 -4.05 -0.49 8.20
CA PHE A 120 -5.04 0.55 8.48
C PHE A 120 -5.15 0.83 9.98
N ASN A 121 -5.20 -0.22 10.81
CA ASN A 121 -5.33 -0.08 12.27
C ASN A 121 -4.06 0.43 12.94
N SER A 122 -2.89 0.05 12.44
CA SER A 122 -1.60 0.36 13.07
C SER A 122 -0.97 1.68 12.57
N VAL A 123 -1.28 2.10 11.35
CA VAL A 123 -0.66 3.27 10.69
C VAL A 123 -1.70 4.36 10.40
N ALA A 124 -2.72 4.06 9.60
CA ALA A 124 -3.66 5.08 9.10
C ALA A 124 -4.59 5.61 10.21
N LEU A 125 -5.21 4.72 10.98
CA LEU A 125 -6.18 5.09 12.01
C LEU A 125 -5.56 5.94 13.14
N PRO A 126 -4.36 5.62 13.70
CA PRO A 126 -3.70 6.47 14.69
C PRO A 126 -3.34 7.86 14.18
N TYR A 127 -3.03 7.99 12.89
CA TYR A 127 -2.79 9.29 12.25
C TYR A 127 -4.08 10.11 12.23
N PHE A 128 -5.17 9.51 11.77
CA PHE A 128 -6.48 10.15 11.67
C PHE A 128 -7.11 10.55 13.00
N LYS A 129 -6.86 9.82 14.08
CA LYS A 129 -7.38 10.16 15.43
C LYS A 129 -6.98 11.55 15.93
N LYS A 130 -5.91 12.14 15.38
CA LYS A 130 -5.39 13.46 15.77
C LYS A 130 -5.95 14.61 14.94
N LEU A 131 -6.80 14.32 13.95
CA LEU A 131 -7.21 15.26 12.91
C LEU A 131 -8.73 15.53 12.95
N GLY A 132 -9.14 16.65 12.34
CA GLY A 132 -10.54 17.05 12.15
C GLY A 132 -11.19 16.27 11.01
N HIS A 133 -11.71 16.94 9.97
CA HIS A 133 -12.23 16.28 8.76
C HIS A 133 -11.14 15.47 8.05
N LYS A 134 -11.41 14.20 7.71
CA LYS A 134 -10.37 13.22 7.30
C LYS A 134 -10.72 12.60 5.96
N VAL A 135 -9.73 12.48 5.08
CA VAL A 135 -9.89 11.84 3.79
C VAL A 135 -8.77 10.82 3.61
N LEU A 136 -9.13 9.60 3.27
CA LEU A 136 -8.20 8.53 2.89
C LEU A 136 -8.38 8.26 1.39
N ILE A 137 -7.31 8.42 0.61
CA ILE A 137 -7.29 8.22 -0.85
C ILE A 137 -6.37 7.05 -1.16
N GLY A 138 -6.83 6.15 -2.04
CA GLY A 138 -5.99 5.07 -2.56
C GLY A 138 -6.57 4.45 -3.82
N ASN A 139 -5.91 3.40 -4.30
CA ASN A 139 -6.35 2.65 -5.47
C ASN A 139 -7.59 1.77 -5.16
N ASN A 140 -8.16 1.13 -6.18
CA ASN A 140 -9.36 0.28 -6.03
C ASN A 140 -9.01 -1.21 -5.87
N SER A 141 -7.82 -1.54 -5.37
CA SER A 141 -7.41 -2.92 -5.17
C SER A 141 -8.42 -3.65 -4.29
N TYR A 142 -8.78 -4.87 -4.70
CA TYR A 142 -9.77 -5.65 -3.99
C TYR A 142 -9.39 -5.88 -2.52
N SER A 143 -8.10 -6.08 -2.24
CA SER A 143 -7.55 -6.28 -0.89
C SER A 143 -7.74 -5.08 0.05
N HIS A 144 -7.96 -3.88 -0.48
CA HIS A 144 -8.12 -2.64 0.30
C HIS A 144 -9.54 -2.39 0.79
N ILE A 145 -10.49 -3.16 0.26
CA ILE A 145 -11.92 -2.96 0.50
C ILE A 145 -12.42 -4.09 1.39
N THR A 146 -12.32 -3.91 2.71
CA THR A 146 -12.89 -4.82 3.70
C THR A 146 -14.00 -4.15 4.50
N GLU A 147 -14.96 -4.95 4.96
CA GLU A 147 -16.07 -4.47 5.80
C GLU A 147 -15.56 -3.86 7.12
N SER A 148 -14.51 -4.46 7.70
CA SER A 148 -13.82 -3.97 8.90
C SER A 148 -13.24 -2.56 8.72
N VAL A 149 -12.58 -2.29 7.59
CA VAL A 149 -12.04 -0.96 7.29
C VAL A 149 -13.14 0.05 7.03
N ILE A 150 -14.17 -0.33 6.26
CA ILE A 150 -15.31 0.57 5.96
C ILE A 150 -16.03 0.97 7.25
N ALA A 151 -16.35 0.00 8.12
CA ALA A 151 -17.00 0.27 9.41
C ALA A 151 -16.14 1.23 10.27
N LYS A 152 -14.82 1.01 10.32
CA LYS A 152 -13.91 1.91 11.04
C LYS A 152 -13.79 3.29 10.39
N CYS A 153 -13.85 3.38 9.06
CA CYS A 153 -13.92 4.68 8.37
C CYS A 153 -15.17 5.45 8.84
N GLU A 154 -16.34 4.79 8.85
CA GLU A 154 -17.61 5.38 9.29
C GLU A 154 -17.59 5.81 10.77
N GLU A 155 -17.12 4.94 11.67
CA GLU A 155 -17.01 5.22 13.11
C GLU A 155 -16.10 6.42 13.43
N ASN A 156 -15.11 6.70 12.59
CA ASN A 156 -14.09 7.72 12.82
C ASN A 156 -14.24 8.97 11.96
N ASP A 157 -15.37 9.12 11.24
CA ASP A 157 -15.62 10.20 10.28
C ASP A 157 -14.48 10.34 9.23
N ILE A 158 -14.04 9.20 8.70
CA ILE A 158 -13.03 9.14 7.64
C ILE A 158 -13.73 8.92 6.31
N ARG A 159 -13.59 9.89 5.40
CA ARG A 159 -14.07 9.74 4.03
C ARG A 159 -13.05 8.92 3.23
N CYS A 160 -13.40 7.67 2.96
CA CYS A 160 -12.58 6.75 2.18
C CYS A 160 -12.92 6.90 0.69
N VAL A 161 -11.94 7.26 -0.15
CA VAL A 161 -12.08 7.55 -1.59
C VAL A 161 -11.20 6.59 -2.38
N CYS A 162 -11.80 5.72 -3.18
CA CYS A 162 -11.08 4.85 -4.11
C CYS A 162 -11.05 5.49 -5.50
N CYS A 163 -9.85 5.68 -6.05
CA CYS A 163 -9.70 6.16 -7.43
C CYS A 163 -10.08 5.04 -8.41
N VAL A 164 -11.18 5.23 -9.16
CA VAL A 164 -11.76 4.24 -10.09
C VAL A 164 -11.24 4.34 -11.53
N LEU A 165 -10.27 5.22 -11.81
CA LEU A 165 -9.71 5.39 -13.15
C LEU A 165 -8.28 4.85 -13.19
N GLN A 166 -8.14 3.64 -13.74
CA GLN A 166 -6.88 3.24 -14.33
C GLN A 166 -6.75 4.05 -15.63
N THR A 167 -6.12 5.23 -15.56
CA THR A 167 -5.81 6.03 -16.74
C THR A 167 -4.91 5.18 -17.62
N ARG A 168 -5.48 4.54 -18.64
CA ARG A 168 -4.72 4.16 -19.82
C ARG A 168 -4.20 5.45 -20.41
N LEU A 169 -2.97 5.80 -20.09
CA LEU A 169 -2.19 6.69 -20.93
C LEU A 169 -1.94 5.87 -22.21
N THR A 170 -2.86 5.99 -23.16
CA THR A 170 -2.67 5.55 -24.55
C THR A 170 -1.70 6.49 -25.23
#